data_AF-A0A2V5YS17-F1
#
_entry.id   AF-A0A2V5YS17-F1
#
_cell.length_a   1.000
_cell.length_b   1.000
_cell.length_c   1.000
_cell.angle_alpha   90.00
_cell.angle_beta   90.00
_cell.angle_gamma   90.00
#
_symmetry.space_group_name_H-M   'P 1'
#
loop_
_entity.id
_entity.type
_entity.pdbx_description
1 polymer ?
#
loop_
_entity_poly.entity_id
_entity_poly.type
_entity_poly.pdbx_seq_one_letter_code
_entity_poly.pdbx_strand_id
1 'polypeptide(L)'
;DPSEGRLVDKPTDDAQAYALFIEAQTLVSQRVGDSLPRAIALLKEATRLDPNFARAWGKLAVALAVEPQYSGADWQTNWAAAEKAAHRAIDIDAKSAEAYAALGYIDFSRRRYRDMVEPAQRAIAIDPNDVTANFWMANQLAAMGRMAETETVNDRALAADPANALVIFYKAMARWNRGDKATAVKLAKRTEALGGPLGELVLGYSAAADGDPDAGAESFSQGFSAFKSGFSKEELALIFRGSYGDEAKRKAGLAVIAAHPHDQFAGTLLLLLGEPEQSFASFERDGIGLSDAYYTFLWQPDAWSRKARQHPAFQAFAKRIGLVDYWKQNRWPDLCQPTPERGPDAFTCQ
;
A
#
# COMPACT_ATOMS: atom_id res chain seq x y z
N ASP A 1 17.50 29.45 -33.40
CA ASP A 1 16.32 28.69 -33.80
C ASP A 1 15.58 28.25 -32.54
N PRO A 2 14.59 29.00 -32.05
CA PRO A 2 13.97 28.72 -30.77
C PRO A 2 12.47 28.44 -30.93
N SER A 3 12.07 27.25 -31.42
CA SER A 3 10.67 26.79 -31.32
C SER A 3 10.43 25.34 -31.79
N GLU A 4 11.23 24.36 -31.36
CA GLU A 4 10.71 22.99 -31.26
C GLU A 4 10.29 22.75 -29.81
N GLY A 5 9.26 23.49 -29.41
CA GLY A 5 8.50 23.16 -28.21
C GLY A 5 7.98 21.74 -28.39
N ARG A 6 8.46 20.83 -27.56
CA ARG A 6 8.03 19.43 -27.45
C ARG A 6 6.50 19.41 -27.40
N LEU A 7 5.86 19.22 -28.55
CA LEU A 7 4.43 18.93 -28.62
C LEU A 7 4.25 17.70 -27.72
N VAL A 8 3.41 17.81 -26.70
CA VAL A 8 3.05 16.65 -25.88
C VAL A 8 2.45 15.64 -26.85
N ASP A 9 3.11 14.49 -27.01
CA ASP A 9 2.62 13.43 -27.89
C ASP A 9 1.15 13.18 -27.55
N LYS A 10 0.29 13.27 -28.57
CA LYS A 10 -1.16 13.12 -28.39
C LYS A 10 -1.41 11.69 -27.89
N PRO A 11 -2.00 11.49 -26.69
CA PRO A 11 -2.05 10.15 -26.11
C PRO A 11 -2.96 9.16 -26.86
N THR A 12 -3.92 9.66 -27.62
CA THR A 12 -4.88 8.89 -28.42
C THR A 12 -5.52 9.82 -29.46
N ASP A 13 -5.92 9.29 -30.61
CA ASP A 13 -6.70 10.04 -31.60
C ASP A 13 -8.21 10.04 -31.35
N ASP A 14 -8.69 9.19 -30.44
CA ASP A 14 -10.09 9.03 -30.10
C ASP A 14 -10.48 9.90 -28.89
N ALA A 15 -11.30 10.93 -29.14
CA ALA A 15 -11.74 11.85 -28.10
C ALA A 15 -12.62 11.19 -27.03
N GLN A 16 -13.39 10.17 -27.40
CA GLN A 16 -14.24 9.43 -26.46
C GLN A 16 -13.38 8.53 -25.57
N ALA A 17 -12.39 7.84 -26.13
CA ALA A 17 -11.41 7.06 -25.36
C ALA A 17 -10.67 7.95 -24.35
N TYR A 18 -10.26 9.16 -24.77
CA TYR A 18 -9.61 10.12 -23.88
C TYR A 18 -10.52 10.58 -22.73
N ALA A 19 -11.79 10.90 -23.00
CA ALA A 19 -12.74 11.31 -21.96
C ALA A 19 -12.96 10.21 -20.91
N LEU A 20 -13.16 8.96 -21.36
CA LEU A 20 -13.29 7.79 -20.47
C LEU A 20 -12.04 7.58 -19.61
N PHE A 21 -10.86 7.76 -20.19
CA PHE A 21 -9.59 7.65 -19.47
C PHE A 21 -9.46 8.68 -18.35
N ILE A 22 -9.81 9.94 -18.59
CA ILE A 22 -9.73 11.01 -17.58
C ILE A 22 -10.69 10.75 -16.41
N GLU A 23 -11.92 10.33 -16.69
CA GLU A 23 -12.87 9.95 -15.64
C GLU A 23 -12.33 8.77 -14.82
N ALA A 24 -11.83 7.73 -15.50
CA ALA A 24 -11.27 6.57 -14.83
C ALA A 24 -10.05 6.90 -13.96
N GLN A 25 -9.17 7.80 -14.41
CA GLN A 25 -7.99 8.22 -13.64
C GLN A 25 -8.38 8.83 -12.28
N THR A 26 -9.46 9.62 -12.26
CA THR A 26 -10.01 10.19 -11.03
C THR A 26 -10.50 9.10 -10.09
N LEU A 27 -11.27 8.14 -10.60
CA LEU A 27 -11.81 7.02 -9.84
C LEU A 27 -10.71 6.10 -9.26
N VAL A 28 -9.66 5.81 -10.05
CA VAL A 28 -8.50 5.01 -9.58
C VAL A 28 -7.75 5.69 -8.42
N SER A 29 -7.75 7.02 -8.39
CA SER A 29 -7.08 7.79 -7.33
C SER A 29 -7.92 7.86 -6.06
N GLN A 30 -9.25 7.88 -6.19
CA GLN A 30 -10.18 7.94 -5.05
C GLN A 30 -10.22 6.64 -4.24
N ARG A 31 -10.35 5.48 -4.90
CA ARG A 31 -10.40 4.14 -4.27
C ARG A 31 -11.40 4.00 -3.12
N VAL A 32 -12.58 4.59 -3.28
CA VAL A 32 -13.70 4.46 -2.35
C VAL A 32 -14.88 3.77 -3.01
N GLY A 33 -15.66 3.00 -2.23
CA GLY A 33 -16.87 2.34 -2.72
C GLY A 33 -16.64 1.53 -4.00
N ASP A 34 -17.42 1.81 -5.04
CA ASP A 34 -17.37 1.14 -6.34
C ASP A 34 -16.45 1.81 -7.39
N SER A 35 -15.62 2.77 -6.96
CA SER A 35 -14.77 3.57 -7.87
C SER A 35 -13.85 2.70 -8.73
N LEU A 36 -13.20 1.67 -8.18
CA LEU A 36 -12.28 0.81 -8.93
C LEU A 36 -13.00 -0.08 -9.96
N PRO A 37 -14.07 -0.81 -9.62
CA PRO A 37 -14.88 -1.51 -10.63
C PRO A 37 -15.35 -0.62 -11.78
N ARG A 38 -15.82 0.60 -11.47
CA ARG A 38 -16.24 1.57 -12.49
C ARG A 38 -15.07 2.04 -13.35
N ALA A 39 -13.94 2.37 -12.74
CA ALA A 39 -12.72 2.75 -13.46
C ALA A 39 -12.27 1.66 -14.43
N ILE A 40 -12.28 0.39 -14.00
CA ILE A 40 -11.92 -0.75 -14.84
C ILE A 40 -12.86 -0.86 -16.04
N ALA A 41 -14.17 -0.67 -15.86
CA ALA A 41 -15.14 -0.70 -16.96
C ALA A 41 -14.88 0.41 -17.99
N LEU A 42 -14.65 1.65 -17.52
CA LEU A 42 -14.33 2.79 -18.38
C LEU A 42 -13.01 2.57 -19.14
N LEU A 43 -11.98 2.06 -18.48
CA LEU A 43 -10.68 1.80 -19.09
C LEU A 43 -10.73 0.67 -20.11
N LYS A 44 -11.49 -0.40 -19.84
CA LYS A 44 -11.73 -1.46 -20.83
C LYS A 44 -12.39 -0.89 -22.08
N GLU A 45 -13.39 -0.03 -21.92
CA GLU A 45 -14.04 0.63 -23.05
C GLU A 45 -13.10 1.59 -23.80
N ALA A 46 -12.30 2.39 -23.09
CA ALA A 46 -11.29 3.25 -23.69
C ALA A 46 -10.28 2.44 -24.53
N THR A 47 -9.81 1.31 -24.02
CA THR A 47 -8.90 0.41 -24.76
C THR A 47 -9.57 -0.36 -25.90
N ARG A 48 -10.90 -0.45 -25.91
CA ARG A 48 -11.67 -1.03 -27.02
C ARG A 48 -11.84 -0.03 -28.16
N LEU A 49 -12.11 1.24 -27.83
CA LEU A 49 -12.20 2.34 -28.78
C LEU A 49 -10.85 2.62 -29.43
N ASP A 50 -9.78 2.68 -28.62
CA ASP A 50 -8.41 2.79 -29.11
C ASP A 50 -7.49 1.72 -28.51
N PRO A 51 -7.27 0.60 -29.22
CA PRO A 51 -6.37 -0.46 -28.81
C PRO A 51 -4.89 -0.06 -28.67
N ASN A 52 -4.50 1.10 -29.20
CA ASN A 52 -3.15 1.66 -29.14
C ASN A 52 -3.03 2.81 -28.11
N PHE A 53 -4.04 3.01 -27.24
CA PHE A 53 -3.97 4.01 -26.18
C PHE A 53 -3.17 3.49 -24.98
N ALA A 54 -1.84 3.61 -25.03
CA ALA A 54 -0.92 3.06 -24.02
C ALA A 54 -1.24 3.50 -22.57
N ARG A 55 -1.61 4.77 -22.36
CA ARG A 55 -1.94 5.29 -21.01
C ARG A 55 -3.20 4.64 -20.44
N ALA A 56 -4.21 4.34 -21.25
CA ALA A 56 -5.40 3.63 -20.79
C ALA A 56 -5.07 2.19 -20.38
N TRP A 57 -4.22 1.50 -21.13
CA TRP A 57 -3.71 0.17 -20.76
C TRP A 57 -2.91 0.20 -19.45
N GLY A 58 -2.01 1.18 -19.27
CA GLY A 58 -1.23 1.36 -18.04
C GLY A 58 -2.12 1.63 -16.83
N LYS A 59 -3.09 2.53 -16.96
CA LYS A 59 -4.05 2.82 -15.89
C LYS A 59 -4.97 1.63 -15.59
N LEU A 60 -5.36 0.85 -16.60
CA LEU A 60 -6.12 -0.39 -16.42
C LEU A 60 -5.33 -1.39 -15.59
N ALA A 61 -4.03 -1.54 -15.85
CA ALA A 61 -3.16 -2.40 -15.06
C ALA A 61 -3.12 -1.98 -13.59
N VAL A 62 -2.94 -0.67 -13.33
CA VAL A 62 -2.96 -0.09 -11.98
C VAL A 62 -4.28 -0.37 -11.27
N ALA A 63 -5.41 -0.14 -11.94
CA ALA A 63 -6.74 -0.34 -11.37
C ALA A 63 -6.99 -1.81 -11.02
N LEU A 64 -6.70 -2.73 -11.95
CA LEU A 64 -6.86 -4.17 -11.76
C LEU A 64 -5.99 -4.68 -10.61
N ALA A 65 -4.76 -4.19 -10.49
CA ALA A 65 -3.82 -4.68 -9.48
C ALA A 65 -4.26 -4.41 -8.04
N VAL A 66 -4.97 -3.29 -7.79
CA VAL A 66 -5.37 -2.86 -6.44
C VAL A 66 -6.84 -3.16 -6.11
N GLU A 67 -7.69 -3.38 -7.11
CA GLU A 67 -9.14 -3.56 -6.91
C GLU A 67 -9.55 -4.67 -5.91
N PRO A 68 -8.88 -5.84 -5.85
CA PRO A 68 -9.17 -6.88 -4.86
C PRO A 68 -9.16 -6.40 -3.40
N GLN A 69 -8.29 -5.44 -3.06
CA GLN A 69 -8.20 -4.85 -1.71
C GLN A 69 -9.48 -4.14 -1.27
N TYR A 70 -10.23 -3.60 -2.23
CA TYR A 70 -11.37 -2.72 -1.98
C TYR A 70 -12.72 -3.37 -2.32
N SER A 71 -12.74 -4.37 -3.21
CA SER A 71 -13.96 -5.06 -3.61
C SER A 71 -14.06 -6.51 -3.11
N GLY A 72 -12.92 -7.14 -2.80
CA GLY A 72 -12.84 -8.58 -2.53
C GLY A 72 -12.82 -9.45 -3.78
N ALA A 73 -12.50 -8.88 -4.95
CA ALA A 73 -12.21 -9.66 -6.14
C ALA A 73 -11.02 -10.61 -5.93
N ASP A 74 -10.89 -11.60 -6.80
CA ASP A 74 -9.82 -12.59 -6.74
C ASP A 74 -8.46 -11.97 -7.12
N TRP A 75 -7.51 -12.01 -6.18
CA TRP A 75 -6.18 -11.43 -6.36
C TRP A 75 -5.43 -12.00 -7.57
N GLN A 76 -5.41 -13.32 -7.72
CA GLN A 76 -4.64 -14.02 -8.77
C GLN A 76 -5.15 -13.67 -10.17
N THR A 77 -6.48 -13.71 -10.34
CA THR A 77 -7.15 -13.36 -11.60
C THR A 77 -6.91 -11.90 -11.95
N ASN A 78 -7.06 -11.00 -10.98
CA ASN A 78 -6.84 -9.57 -11.18
C ASN A 78 -5.38 -9.25 -11.52
N TRP A 79 -4.41 -9.89 -10.86
CA TRP A 79 -3.00 -9.71 -11.18
C TRP A 79 -2.63 -10.23 -12.56
N ALA A 80 -3.14 -11.39 -12.97
CA ALA A 80 -2.90 -11.90 -14.32
C ALA A 80 -3.46 -10.95 -15.38
N ALA A 81 -4.65 -10.38 -15.14
CA ALA A 81 -5.22 -9.36 -16.01
C ALA A 81 -4.42 -8.05 -15.99
N ALA A 82 -3.93 -7.62 -14.83
CA ALA A 82 -3.11 -6.44 -14.67
C ALA A 82 -1.75 -6.57 -15.38
N GLU A 83 -1.06 -7.72 -15.25
CA GLU A 83 0.19 -8.02 -15.98
C GLU A 83 -0.03 -7.96 -17.49
N LYS A 84 -1.11 -8.56 -17.99
CA LYS A 84 -1.46 -8.49 -19.42
C LYS A 84 -1.69 -7.06 -19.89
N ALA A 85 -2.41 -6.24 -19.12
CA ALA A 85 -2.64 -4.84 -19.44
C ALA A 85 -1.35 -4.01 -19.40
N ALA A 86 -0.47 -4.25 -18.42
CA ALA A 86 0.81 -3.58 -18.30
C ALA A 86 1.73 -3.92 -19.48
N HIS A 87 1.86 -5.19 -19.85
CA HIS A 87 2.63 -5.60 -21.02
C HIS A 87 2.06 -5.03 -22.31
N ARG A 88 0.73 -4.98 -22.47
CA ARG A 88 0.13 -4.32 -23.63
C ARG A 88 0.48 -2.83 -23.71
N ALA A 89 0.48 -2.13 -22.58
CA ALA A 89 0.90 -0.73 -22.52
C ALA A 89 2.36 -0.56 -22.95
N ILE A 90 3.26 -1.44 -22.48
CA ILE A 90 4.69 -1.44 -22.80
C ILE A 90 4.95 -1.78 -24.28
N ASP A 91 4.19 -2.71 -24.85
CA ASP A 91 4.30 -3.08 -26.27
C ASP A 91 3.93 -1.91 -27.21
N ILE A 92 2.99 -1.06 -26.79
CA ILE A 92 2.59 0.14 -27.52
C ILE A 92 3.60 1.28 -27.25
N ASP A 93 3.94 1.50 -25.99
CA ASP A 93 4.88 2.52 -25.54
C ASP A 93 5.79 1.99 -24.43
N ALA A 94 7.04 1.70 -24.80
CA ALA A 94 8.07 1.24 -23.88
C ALA A 94 8.48 2.27 -22.82
N LYS A 95 7.93 3.49 -22.86
CA LYS A 95 8.09 4.56 -21.87
C LYS A 95 6.82 4.76 -21.03
N SER A 96 6.01 3.72 -20.82
CA SER A 96 4.87 3.76 -19.91
C SER A 96 5.29 3.58 -18.44
N ALA A 97 5.56 4.67 -17.72
CA ALA A 97 5.94 4.63 -16.31
C ALA A 97 4.90 3.92 -15.43
N GLU A 98 3.60 4.20 -15.66
CA GLU A 98 2.50 3.57 -14.92
C GLU A 98 2.44 2.05 -15.13
N ALA A 99 2.77 1.55 -16.32
CA ALA A 99 2.78 0.10 -16.58
C ALA A 99 3.94 -0.61 -15.86
N TYR A 100 5.13 0.00 -15.83
CA TYR A 100 6.24 -0.53 -15.04
C TYR A 100 5.96 -0.46 -13.53
N ALA A 101 5.31 0.61 -13.07
CA ALA A 101 4.82 0.66 -11.70
C ALA A 101 3.85 -0.50 -11.44
N ALA A 102 2.85 -0.70 -12.32
CA ALA A 102 1.88 -1.81 -12.30
C ALA A 102 2.56 -3.16 -11.99
N LEU A 103 3.59 -3.50 -12.77
CA LEU A 103 4.37 -4.73 -12.62
C LEU A 103 5.10 -4.80 -11.27
N GLY A 104 5.78 -3.73 -10.87
CA GLY A 104 6.51 -3.69 -9.61
C GLY A 104 5.62 -3.93 -8.39
N TYR A 105 4.41 -3.36 -8.34
CA TYR A 105 3.48 -3.67 -7.24
C TYR A 105 2.93 -5.09 -7.31
N ILE A 106 2.68 -5.65 -8.49
CA ILE A 106 2.20 -7.03 -8.61
C ILE A 106 3.26 -7.99 -8.05
N ASP A 107 4.54 -7.77 -8.39
CA ASP A 107 5.66 -8.51 -7.82
C ASP A 107 5.75 -8.32 -6.30
N PHE A 108 5.66 -7.07 -5.83
CA PHE A 108 5.63 -6.75 -4.40
C PHE A 108 4.51 -7.48 -3.66
N SER A 109 3.28 -7.43 -4.18
CA SER A 109 2.09 -8.02 -3.58
C SER A 109 2.13 -9.55 -3.60
N ARG A 110 2.78 -10.15 -4.61
CA ARG A 110 3.11 -11.58 -4.66
C ARG A 110 4.37 -11.95 -3.87
N ARG A 111 4.95 -11.00 -3.14
CA ARG A 111 6.13 -11.17 -2.29
C ARG A 111 7.41 -11.53 -3.05
N ARG A 112 7.45 -11.22 -4.34
CA ARG A 112 8.64 -11.31 -5.19
C ARG A 112 9.46 -10.04 -5.03
N TYR A 113 9.96 -9.80 -3.82
CA TYR A 113 10.62 -8.52 -3.47
C TYR A 113 11.90 -8.26 -4.27
N ARG A 114 12.58 -9.29 -4.77
CA ARG A 114 13.73 -9.09 -5.67
C ARG A 114 13.28 -8.64 -7.06
N ASP A 115 12.20 -9.23 -7.55
CA ASP A 115 11.72 -9.01 -8.92
C ASP A 115 11.03 -7.64 -9.06
N MET A 116 10.43 -7.12 -7.98
CA MET A 116 9.79 -5.78 -8.02
C MET A 116 10.76 -4.62 -8.28
N VAL A 117 12.07 -4.80 -8.06
CA VAL A 117 13.05 -3.72 -8.04
C VAL A 117 13.26 -3.11 -9.43
N GLU A 118 13.46 -3.94 -10.44
CA GLU A 118 13.74 -3.45 -11.80
C GLU A 118 12.54 -2.67 -12.37
N PRO A 119 11.30 -3.19 -12.33
CA PRO A 119 10.14 -2.44 -12.81
C PRO A 119 9.93 -1.13 -12.06
N ALA A 120 10.10 -1.12 -10.73
CA ALA A 120 9.92 0.11 -9.94
C ALA A 120 10.99 1.16 -10.28
N GLN A 121 12.25 0.75 -10.45
CA GLN A 121 13.32 1.66 -10.88
C GLN A 121 13.11 2.17 -12.31
N ARG A 122 12.64 1.29 -13.21
CA ARG A 122 12.34 1.64 -14.59
C ARG A 122 11.23 2.68 -14.68
N ALA A 123 10.16 2.53 -13.90
CA ALA A 123 9.06 3.48 -13.82
C ALA A 123 9.56 4.90 -13.45
N ILE A 124 10.37 5.00 -12.40
CA ILE A 124 10.95 6.28 -11.95
C ILE A 124 11.97 6.85 -12.96
N ALA A 125 12.74 6.00 -13.64
CA ALA A 125 13.70 6.44 -14.65
C ALA A 125 13.02 6.99 -15.92
N ILE A 126 11.85 6.44 -16.27
CA ILE A 126 11.04 6.90 -17.41
C ILE A 126 10.43 8.26 -17.14
N ASP A 127 9.75 8.41 -15.99
CA ASP A 127 9.18 9.68 -15.56
C ASP A 127 9.41 9.87 -14.05
N PRO A 128 10.42 10.68 -13.66
CA PRO A 128 10.71 10.96 -12.26
C PRO A 128 9.60 11.70 -11.51
N ASN A 129 8.64 12.30 -12.22
CA ASN A 129 7.54 13.08 -11.65
C ASN A 129 6.17 12.38 -11.77
N ASP A 130 6.11 11.17 -12.33
CA ASP A 130 4.86 10.43 -12.43
C ASP A 130 4.32 10.11 -11.02
N VAL A 131 3.08 10.54 -10.76
CA VAL A 131 2.45 10.43 -9.45
C VAL A 131 2.24 8.97 -9.06
N THR A 132 1.85 8.11 -10.01
CA THR A 132 1.58 6.68 -9.73
C THR A 132 2.87 5.94 -9.41
N ALA A 133 3.91 6.13 -10.21
CA ALA A 133 5.22 5.51 -10.04
C ALA A 133 5.86 5.94 -8.71
N ASN A 134 5.86 7.23 -8.39
CA ASN A 134 6.34 7.72 -7.11
C ASN A 134 5.50 7.17 -5.94
N PHE A 135 4.16 7.18 -6.04
CA PHE A 135 3.30 6.62 -4.99
C PHE A 135 3.66 5.14 -4.68
N TRP A 136 3.84 4.32 -5.71
CA TRP A 136 4.10 2.89 -5.52
C TRP A 136 5.51 2.61 -5.04
N MET A 137 6.50 3.37 -5.54
CA MET A 137 7.86 3.34 -5.00
C MET A 137 7.86 3.73 -3.52
N ALA A 138 7.12 4.77 -3.12
CA ALA A 138 7.02 5.18 -1.72
C ALA A 138 6.40 4.10 -0.84
N ASN A 139 5.36 3.42 -1.33
CA ASN A 139 4.72 2.29 -0.65
C ASN A 139 5.68 1.10 -0.47
N GLN A 140 6.41 0.71 -1.52
CA GLN A 140 7.41 -0.36 -1.45
C GLN A 140 8.54 0.01 -0.49
N LEU A 141 9.06 1.23 -0.53
CA LEU A 141 10.07 1.72 0.42
C LEU A 141 9.55 1.65 1.86
N ALA A 142 8.30 2.05 2.09
CA ALA A 142 7.70 2.03 3.43
C ALA A 142 7.58 0.59 3.93
N ALA A 143 7.16 -0.32 3.05
CA ALA A 143 7.08 -1.74 3.34
C ALA A 143 8.43 -2.37 3.67
N MET A 144 9.51 -1.86 3.07
CA MET A 144 10.90 -2.27 3.37
C MET A 144 11.50 -1.52 4.57
N GLY A 145 10.67 -0.76 5.32
CA GLY A 145 11.07 -0.02 6.52
C GLY A 145 11.95 1.20 6.25
N ARG A 146 11.87 1.78 5.05
CA ARG A 146 12.70 2.90 4.57
C ARG A 146 11.92 4.22 4.58
N MET A 147 11.48 4.63 5.76
CA MET A 147 10.52 5.73 5.94
C MET A 147 11.06 7.09 5.46
N ALA A 148 12.36 7.36 5.63
CA ALA A 148 12.94 8.63 5.17
C ALA A 148 12.92 8.77 3.64
N GLU A 149 13.14 7.67 2.91
CA GLU A 149 13.07 7.65 1.45
C GLU A 149 11.62 7.68 0.97
N THR A 150 10.73 6.94 1.63
CA THR A 150 9.27 7.02 1.39
C THR A 150 8.78 8.46 1.36
N GLU A 151 9.18 9.27 2.34
CA GLU A 151 8.78 10.67 2.39
C GLU A 151 9.30 11.49 1.21
N THR A 152 10.56 11.28 0.83
CA THR A 152 11.17 12.00 -0.30
C THR A 152 10.41 11.72 -1.60
N VAL A 153 10.01 10.46 -1.80
CA VAL A 153 9.26 10.03 -2.99
C VAL A 153 7.80 10.52 -2.94
N ASN A 154 7.15 10.46 -1.76
CA ASN A 154 5.83 11.06 -1.57
C ASN A 154 5.84 12.58 -1.84
N ASP A 155 6.90 13.30 -1.46
CA ASP A 155 7.03 14.74 -1.72
C ASP A 155 7.08 15.05 -3.22
N ARG A 156 7.72 14.19 -4.02
CA ARG A 156 7.72 14.33 -5.49
C ARG A 156 6.32 14.09 -6.07
N ALA A 157 5.64 13.03 -5.63
CA ALA A 157 4.26 12.78 -6.06
C ALA A 157 3.33 13.95 -5.70
N LEU A 158 3.45 14.52 -4.49
CA LEU A 158 2.65 15.66 -4.03
C LEU A 158 3.04 16.99 -4.67
N ALA A 159 4.25 17.11 -5.23
CA ALA A 159 4.62 18.28 -6.03
C ALA A 159 3.85 18.28 -7.37
N ALA A 160 3.60 17.10 -7.95
CA ALA A 160 2.85 16.94 -9.19
C ALA A 160 1.32 16.94 -8.97
N ASP A 161 0.84 16.29 -7.91
CA ASP A 161 -0.58 16.29 -7.50
C ASP A 161 -0.72 16.61 -6.00
N PRO A 162 -0.77 17.91 -5.63
CA PRO A 162 -0.85 18.32 -4.24
C PRO A 162 -2.12 17.86 -3.51
N ALA A 163 -3.19 17.50 -4.23
CA ALA A 163 -4.49 17.14 -3.67
C ALA A 163 -4.72 15.62 -3.62
N ASN A 164 -3.68 14.82 -3.90
CA ASN A 164 -3.79 13.37 -3.86
C ASN A 164 -3.97 12.84 -2.42
N ALA A 165 -5.22 12.60 -2.01
CA ALA A 165 -5.54 12.17 -0.65
C ALA A 165 -4.80 10.88 -0.24
N LEU A 166 -4.64 9.93 -1.17
CA LEU A 166 -3.95 8.68 -0.93
C LEU A 166 -2.46 8.90 -0.63
N VAL A 167 -1.76 9.70 -1.43
CA VAL A 167 -0.34 10.01 -1.19
C VAL A 167 -0.17 10.81 0.11
N ILE A 168 -1.08 11.74 0.42
CA ILE A 168 -1.08 12.48 1.70
C ILE A 168 -1.21 11.50 2.87
N PHE A 169 -2.09 10.50 2.79
CA PHE A 169 -2.24 9.47 3.81
C PHE A 169 -0.95 8.67 4.02
N TYR A 170 -0.32 8.19 2.94
CA TYR A 170 0.92 7.43 3.07
C TYR A 170 2.08 8.27 3.63
N LYS A 171 2.11 9.58 3.33
CA LYS A 171 3.03 10.52 3.99
C LYS A 171 2.69 10.69 5.48
N ALA A 172 1.41 10.74 5.84
CA ALA A 172 0.97 10.78 7.23
C ALA A 172 1.42 9.52 8.00
N MET A 173 1.26 8.34 7.42
CA MET A 173 1.74 7.07 7.99
C MET A 173 3.27 7.04 8.14
N ALA A 174 4.02 7.52 7.15
CA ALA A 174 5.48 7.60 7.26
C ALA A 174 5.91 8.53 8.40
N ARG A 175 5.23 9.68 8.57
CA ARG A 175 5.46 10.62 9.69
C ARG A 175 5.10 9.99 11.03
N TRP A 176 3.99 9.26 11.11
CA TRP A 176 3.59 8.50 12.29
C TRP A 176 4.68 7.49 12.69
N ASN A 177 5.15 6.69 11.72
CA ASN A 177 6.16 5.65 11.93
C ASN A 177 7.51 6.21 12.40
N ARG A 178 7.82 7.47 12.05
CA ARG A 178 9.01 8.18 12.52
C ARG A 178 8.80 8.92 13.84
N GLY A 179 7.62 8.85 14.44
CA GLY A 179 7.29 9.52 15.69
C GLY A 179 6.90 10.99 15.57
N ASP A 180 6.80 11.55 14.35
CA ASP A 180 6.32 12.92 14.10
C ASP A 180 4.78 12.96 14.10
N LYS A 181 4.20 12.71 15.28
CA LYS A 181 2.75 12.58 15.49
C LYS A 181 1.99 13.85 15.07
N ALA A 182 2.53 15.02 15.39
CA ALA A 182 1.88 16.30 15.09
C ALA A 182 1.71 16.50 13.58
N THR A 183 2.76 16.23 12.79
CA THR A 183 2.66 16.33 11.32
C THR A 183 1.77 15.22 10.76
N ALA A 184 1.85 14.01 11.29
CA ALA A 184 0.99 12.89 10.86
C ALA A 184 -0.50 13.24 11.01
N VAL A 185 -0.93 13.74 12.17
CA VAL A 185 -2.32 14.15 12.42
C VAL A 185 -2.76 15.29 11.50
N LYS A 186 -1.88 16.28 11.26
CA LYS A 186 -2.19 17.37 10.32
C LYS A 186 -2.44 16.85 8.91
N LEU A 187 -1.61 15.92 8.43
CA LEU A 187 -1.76 15.31 7.11
C LEU A 187 -3.00 14.41 7.05
N ALA A 188 -3.27 13.63 8.10
CA ALA A 188 -4.47 12.80 8.19
C ALA A 188 -5.77 13.60 8.10
N LYS A 189 -5.88 14.72 8.83
CA LYS A 189 -7.03 15.65 8.73
C LYS A 189 -7.17 16.22 7.33
N ARG A 190 -6.05 16.47 6.63
CA ARG A 190 -6.06 16.95 5.25
C ARG A 190 -6.54 15.85 4.29
N THR A 191 -6.16 14.60 4.50
CA THR A 191 -6.68 13.45 3.74
C THR A 191 -8.21 13.37 3.85
N GLU A 192 -8.76 13.45 5.07
CA GLU A 192 -10.22 13.42 5.30
C GLU A 192 -10.93 14.62 4.66
N ALA A 193 -10.36 15.82 4.76
CA ALA A 193 -10.92 17.02 4.12
C ALA A 193 -10.98 16.91 2.57
N LEU A 194 -10.17 16.02 1.98
CA LEU A 194 -10.16 15.70 0.55
C LEU A 194 -11.02 14.47 0.22
N GLY A 195 -11.78 13.94 1.18
CA GLY A 195 -12.66 12.79 1.02
C GLY A 195 -11.95 11.43 1.01
N GLY A 196 -10.68 11.37 1.43
CA GLY A 196 -9.97 10.11 1.59
C GLY A 196 -10.22 9.52 2.99
N PRO A 197 -10.87 8.36 3.13
CA PRO A 197 -11.27 7.81 4.44
C PRO A 197 -10.10 7.20 5.24
N LEU A 198 -8.92 7.04 4.63
CA LEU A 198 -7.78 6.40 5.29
C LEU A 198 -7.10 7.31 6.31
N GLY A 199 -7.38 8.62 6.30
CA GLY A 199 -6.86 9.54 7.31
C GLY A 199 -7.31 9.16 8.72
N GLU A 200 -8.54 8.65 8.86
CA GLU A 200 -9.10 8.15 10.11
C GLU A 200 -8.24 7.06 10.78
N LEU A 201 -7.48 6.26 10.02
CA LEU A 201 -6.57 5.28 10.64
C LEU A 201 -5.50 5.94 11.50
N VAL A 202 -4.87 7.01 11.00
CA VAL A 202 -3.86 7.79 11.74
C VAL A 202 -4.50 8.51 12.92
N LEU A 203 -5.72 9.03 12.75
CA LEU A 203 -6.46 9.68 13.84
C LEU A 203 -6.79 8.67 14.95
N GLY A 204 -7.15 7.44 14.58
CA GLY A 204 -7.39 6.34 15.51
C GLY A 204 -6.16 6.03 16.36
N TYR A 205 -4.99 5.88 15.72
CA TYR A 205 -3.73 5.67 16.44
C TYR A 205 -3.34 6.87 17.32
N SER A 206 -3.58 8.10 16.85
CA SER A 206 -3.31 9.31 17.64
C SER A 206 -4.16 9.35 18.91
N ALA A 207 -5.47 9.13 18.80
CA ALA A 207 -6.37 9.17 19.95
C ALA A 207 -6.00 8.11 21.00
N ALA A 208 -5.69 6.88 20.56
CA ALA A 208 -5.20 5.83 21.45
C ALA A 208 -3.90 6.22 22.15
N ALA A 209 -2.96 6.84 21.43
CA ALA A 209 -1.70 7.30 21.99
C ALA A 209 -1.87 8.49 22.96
N ASP A 210 -2.95 9.25 22.84
CA ASP A 210 -3.34 10.34 23.73
C ASP A 210 -4.17 9.85 24.94
N GLY A 211 -4.37 8.54 25.06
CA GLY A 211 -5.06 7.90 26.19
C GLY A 211 -6.56 7.69 25.99
N ASP A 212 -7.08 7.87 24.77
CA ASP A 212 -8.47 7.64 24.40
C ASP A 212 -8.60 6.51 23.35
N PRO A 213 -8.47 5.24 23.77
CA PRO A 213 -8.61 4.10 22.86
C PRO A 213 -10.05 3.88 22.36
N ASP A 214 -11.05 4.47 23.01
CA ASP A 214 -12.45 4.35 22.57
C ASP A 214 -12.72 5.25 21.37
N ALA A 215 -12.30 6.53 21.43
CA ALA A 215 -12.28 7.40 20.26
C ALA A 215 -11.35 6.84 19.17
N GLY A 216 -10.21 6.27 19.58
CA GLY A 216 -9.29 5.61 18.66
C GLY A 216 -9.93 4.46 17.88
N ALA A 217 -10.75 3.66 18.55
CA ALA A 217 -11.46 2.53 17.95
C ALA A 217 -12.54 2.97 16.95
N GLU A 218 -13.24 4.07 17.24
CA GLU A 218 -14.22 4.66 16.32
C GLU A 218 -13.55 5.07 15.00
N SER A 219 -12.53 5.93 15.07
CA SER A 219 -11.76 6.36 13.91
C SER A 219 -11.11 5.18 13.17
N PHE A 220 -10.47 4.25 13.88
CA PHE A 220 -9.86 3.08 13.24
C PHE A 220 -10.90 2.26 12.45
N SER A 221 -12.04 1.92 13.07
CA SER A 221 -13.09 1.15 12.39
C SER A 221 -13.69 1.87 11.19
N GLN A 222 -13.81 3.21 11.27
CA GLN A 222 -14.30 4.04 10.18
C GLN A 222 -13.33 4.03 9.00
N GLY A 223 -12.04 4.29 9.22
CA GLY A 223 -11.05 4.30 8.14
C GLY A 223 -10.83 2.92 7.53
N PHE A 224 -10.84 1.87 8.36
CA PHE A 224 -10.66 0.50 7.90
C PHE A 224 -11.82 0.01 7.03
N SER A 225 -13.02 0.58 7.19
CA SER A 225 -14.19 0.24 6.37
C SER A 225 -14.06 0.61 4.88
N ALA A 226 -13.01 1.36 4.52
CA ALA A 226 -12.66 1.59 3.12
C ALA A 226 -12.16 0.31 2.42
N PHE A 227 -11.61 -0.64 3.17
CA PHE A 227 -11.13 -1.91 2.63
C PHE A 227 -12.22 -2.97 2.63
N LYS A 228 -12.14 -3.91 1.69
CA LYS A 228 -13.02 -5.07 1.74
C LYS A 228 -12.55 -6.02 2.83
N SER A 229 -13.36 -6.18 3.87
CA SER A 229 -13.15 -7.16 4.93
C SER A 229 -14.47 -7.81 5.33
N GLY A 230 -14.38 -9.01 5.90
CA GLY A 230 -15.44 -9.73 6.59
C GLY A 230 -15.69 -9.22 8.02
N PHE A 231 -14.77 -8.42 8.59
CA PHE A 231 -14.99 -7.78 9.88
C PHE A 231 -15.97 -6.61 9.77
N SER A 232 -16.97 -6.60 10.64
CA SER A 232 -17.84 -5.43 10.89
C SER A 232 -17.07 -4.27 11.55
N LYS A 233 -17.66 -3.08 11.55
CA LYS A 233 -17.06 -1.91 12.24
C LYS A 233 -16.96 -2.15 13.74
N GLU A 234 -17.96 -2.79 14.33
CA GLU A 234 -18.01 -3.13 15.75
C GLU A 234 -16.90 -4.11 16.13
N GLU A 235 -16.67 -5.13 15.30
CA GLU A 235 -15.58 -6.09 15.44
C GLU A 235 -14.19 -5.42 15.31
N LEU A 236 -14.01 -4.56 14.31
CA LEU A 236 -12.77 -3.80 14.12
C LEU A 236 -12.49 -2.89 15.32
N ALA A 237 -13.51 -2.21 15.83
CA ALA A 237 -13.39 -1.38 17.03
C ALA A 237 -13.03 -2.22 18.27
N LEU A 238 -13.62 -3.42 18.42
CA LEU A 238 -13.28 -4.34 19.52
C LEU A 238 -11.82 -4.83 19.44
N ILE A 239 -11.36 -5.19 18.25
CA ILE A 239 -9.95 -5.57 18.00
C ILE A 239 -9.01 -4.41 18.34
N PHE A 240 -9.32 -3.19 17.88
CA PHE A 240 -8.50 -2.03 18.16
C PHE A 240 -8.41 -1.75 19.66
N ARG A 241 -9.53 -1.75 20.39
CA ARG A 241 -9.53 -1.61 21.86
C ARG A 241 -8.71 -2.69 22.55
N GLY A 242 -8.72 -3.92 22.04
CA GLY A 242 -7.90 -5.01 22.56
C GLY A 242 -6.39 -4.75 22.47
N SER A 243 -5.96 -3.89 21.55
CA SER A 243 -4.55 -3.57 21.30
C SER A 243 -3.99 -2.53 22.28
N TYR A 244 -4.87 -1.76 22.91
CA TYR A 244 -4.55 -0.74 23.92
C TYR A 244 -5.19 -1.04 25.29
N GLY A 245 -5.88 -2.17 25.40
CA GLY A 245 -6.65 -2.58 26.56
C GLY A 245 -5.92 -3.57 27.48
N ASP A 246 -6.66 -4.10 28.44
CA ASP A 246 -6.21 -5.19 29.29
C ASP A 246 -6.27 -6.55 28.57
N GLU A 247 -5.81 -7.60 29.26
CA GLU A 247 -5.80 -8.97 28.75
C GLU A 247 -7.21 -9.47 28.36
N ALA A 248 -8.25 -9.05 29.06
CA ALA A 248 -9.63 -9.45 28.75
C ALA A 248 -10.09 -8.86 27.42
N LYS A 249 -9.85 -7.57 27.19
CA LYS A 249 -10.13 -6.90 25.91
C LYS A 249 -9.31 -7.51 24.77
N ARG A 250 -8.02 -7.78 25.02
CA ARG A 250 -7.14 -8.44 24.05
C ARG A 250 -7.69 -9.82 23.65
N LYS A 251 -8.09 -10.65 24.62
CA LYS A 251 -8.69 -11.97 24.36
C LYS A 251 -10.00 -11.89 23.58
N ALA A 252 -10.83 -10.88 23.84
CA ALA A 252 -12.05 -10.64 23.08
C ALA A 252 -11.72 -10.32 21.59
N GLY A 253 -10.74 -9.45 21.35
CA GLY A 253 -10.27 -9.16 19.98
C GLY A 253 -9.73 -10.40 19.26
N LEU A 254 -8.96 -11.25 19.95
CA LEU A 254 -8.44 -12.50 19.37
C LEU A 254 -9.56 -13.48 19.01
N ALA A 255 -10.59 -13.58 19.83
CA ALA A 255 -11.75 -14.42 19.55
C ALA A 255 -12.50 -13.98 18.29
N VAL A 256 -12.60 -12.65 18.06
CA VAL A 256 -13.16 -12.11 16.81
C VAL A 256 -12.31 -12.55 15.61
N ILE A 257 -10.99 -12.35 15.65
CA ILE A 257 -10.13 -12.75 14.53
C ILE A 257 -10.22 -14.24 14.23
N ALA A 258 -10.29 -15.08 15.26
CA ALA A 258 -10.45 -16.53 15.10
C ALA A 258 -11.76 -16.94 14.40
N ALA A 259 -12.81 -16.11 14.46
CA ALA A 259 -14.06 -16.33 13.74
C ALA A 259 -13.98 -15.99 12.23
N HIS A 260 -12.93 -15.29 11.81
CA HIS A 260 -12.70 -14.86 10.43
C HIS A 260 -11.32 -15.32 9.89
N PRO A 261 -11.00 -16.64 9.96
CA PRO A 261 -9.64 -17.13 9.72
C PRO A 261 -9.14 -16.98 8.27
N HIS A 262 -10.04 -16.66 7.34
CA HIS A 262 -9.74 -16.45 5.92
C HIS A 262 -9.90 -14.99 5.49
N ASP A 263 -10.20 -14.07 6.42
CA ASP A 263 -10.20 -12.66 6.08
C ASP A 263 -8.79 -12.20 5.74
N GLN A 264 -8.67 -11.40 4.68
CA GLN A 264 -7.38 -10.95 4.19
C GLN A 264 -6.61 -10.10 5.21
N PHE A 265 -7.28 -9.47 6.18
CA PHE A 265 -6.63 -8.69 7.22
C PHE A 265 -6.37 -9.46 8.53
N ALA A 266 -6.74 -10.73 8.63
CA ALA A 266 -6.58 -11.52 9.86
C ALA A 266 -5.12 -11.49 10.37
N GLY A 267 -4.14 -11.73 9.48
CA GLY A 267 -2.72 -11.65 9.83
C GLY A 267 -2.27 -10.27 10.34
N THR A 268 -2.73 -9.19 9.72
CA THR A 268 -2.42 -7.81 10.14
C THR A 268 -3.05 -7.48 11.50
N LEU A 269 -4.28 -7.94 11.75
CA LEU A 269 -4.98 -7.69 13.01
C LEU A 269 -4.42 -8.53 14.17
N LEU A 270 -3.89 -9.74 13.90
CA LEU A 270 -3.11 -10.51 14.87
C LEU A 270 -1.85 -9.77 15.31
N LEU A 271 -1.19 -9.08 14.37
CA LEU A 271 -0.01 -8.26 14.69
C LEU A 271 -0.37 -7.13 15.65
N LEU A 272 -1.50 -6.45 15.40
CA LEU A 272 -2.01 -5.34 16.23
C LEU A 272 -2.28 -5.79 17.68
N LEU A 273 -2.81 -7.01 17.87
CA LEU A 273 -3.04 -7.61 19.19
C LEU A 273 -1.78 -8.24 19.83
N GLY A 274 -0.62 -8.09 19.20
CA GLY A 274 0.66 -8.59 19.72
C GLY A 274 0.76 -10.12 19.67
N GLU A 275 0.28 -10.73 18.59
CA GLU A 275 0.46 -12.17 18.29
C GLU A 275 1.39 -12.36 17.08
N PRO A 276 2.70 -12.04 17.20
CA PRO A 276 3.60 -11.99 16.05
C PRO A 276 3.76 -13.35 15.35
N GLU A 277 3.87 -14.45 16.09
CA GLU A 277 4.02 -15.78 15.46
C GLU A 277 2.79 -16.18 14.63
N GLN A 278 1.58 -16.00 15.19
CA GLN A 278 0.34 -16.28 14.48
C GLN A 278 0.17 -15.35 13.28
N SER A 279 0.54 -14.08 13.44
CA SER A 279 0.53 -13.08 12.37
C SER A 279 1.46 -13.46 11.22
N PHE A 280 2.72 -13.81 11.50
CA PHE A 280 3.70 -14.25 10.51
C PHE A 280 3.24 -15.51 9.78
N ALA A 281 2.72 -16.49 10.53
CA ALA A 281 2.19 -17.72 9.95
C ALA A 281 0.97 -17.47 9.05
N SER A 282 0.04 -16.61 9.46
CA SER A 282 -1.09 -16.19 8.63
C SER A 282 -0.59 -15.53 7.34
N PHE A 283 0.32 -14.56 7.46
CA PHE A 283 0.90 -13.88 6.31
C PHE A 283 1.52 -14.88 5.32
N GLU A 284 2.36 -15.81 5.77
CA GLU A 284 2.99 -16.80 4.88
C GLU A 284 1.98 -17.73 4.19
N ARG A 285 0.93 -18.14 4.90
CA ARG A 285 -0.08 -19.06 4.39
C ARG A 285 -1.02 -18.38 3.39
N ASP A 286 -1.42 -17.16 3.67
CA ASP A 286 -2.49 -16.49 2.95
C ASP A 286 -1.94 -15.98 1.60
N GLY A 287 -2.43 -16.51 0.47
CA GLY A 287 -2.00 -16.13 -0.88
C GLY A 287 -2.48 -14.74 -1.36
N ILE A 288 -2.73 -13.83 -0.42
CA ILE A 288 -3.33 -12.51 -0.66
C ILE A 288 -2.28 -11.44 -0.98
N GLY A 289 -2.74 -10.33 -1.55
CA GLY A 289 -1.90 -9.21 -1.98
C GLY A 289 -1.49 -8.18 -0.94
N LEU A 290 -1.91 -8.31 0.32
CA LEU A 290 -1.87 -7.25 1.32
C LEU A 290 -0.49 -7.02 1.97
N SER A 291 0.59 -7.14 1.19
CA SER A 291 1.94 -6.81 1.67
C SER A 291 2.02 -5.37 2.14
N ASP A 292 1.42 -4.42 1.42
CA ASP A 292 1.41 -2.99 1.77
C ASP A 292 0.78 -2.72 3.15
N ALA A 293 -0.43 -3.23 3.36
CA ALA A 293 -1.17 -3.04 4.60
C ALA A 293 -0.44 -3.73 5.77
N TYR A 294 0.03 -4.96 5.58
CA TYR A 294 0.75 -5.70 6.62
C TYR A 294 2.01 -4.96 7.10
N TYR A 295 2.86 -4.53 6.15
CA TYR A 295 4.12 -3.86 6.52
C TYR A 295 3.91 -2.48 7.09
N THR A 296 2.87 -1.76 6.67
CA THR A 296 2.51 -0.47 7.26
C THR A 296 2.30 -0.59 8.78
N PHE A 297 1.78 -1.73 9.26
CA PHE A 297 1.58 -2.01 10.68
C PHE A 297 2.87 -2.54 11.33
N LEU A 298 3.63 -3.37 10.62
CA LEU A 298 4.90 -3.93 11.11
C LEU A 298 5.96 -2.88 11.44
N TRP A 299 5.90 -1.69 10.83
CA TRP A 299 6.87 -0.61 11.07
C TRP A 299 6.38 0.50 12.01
N GLN A 300 5.22 0.33 12.64
CA GLN A 300 4.68 1.31 13.58
C GLN A 300 5.55 1.47 14.83
N PRO A 301 5.48 2.63 15.51
CA PRO A 301 6.26 2.87 16.71
C PRO A 301 5.67 2.14 17.91
N ASP A 302 4.44 1.64 17.84
CA ASP A 302 3.70 1.01 18.93
C ASP A 302 4.39 -0.22 19.54
N ALA A 303 4.08 -0.50 20.81
CA ALA A 303 4.73 -1.55 21.58
C ALA A 303 4.52 -2.95 20.98
N TRP A 304 3.32 -3.25 20.47
CA TRP A 304 3.03 -4.52 19.80
C TRP A 304 3.89 -4.71 18.55
N SER A 305 4.09 -3.64 17.76
CA SER A 305 4.88 -3.64 16.52
C SER A 305 6.38 -3.82 16.81
N ARG A 306 6.92 -3.05 17.76
CA ARG A 306 8.31 -3.21 18.23
C ARG A 306 8.58 -4.61 18.74
N LYS A 307 7.70 -5.15 19.60
CA LYS A 307 7.83 -6.51 20.14
C LYS A 307 7.80 -7.55 19.02
N ALA A 308 7.00 -7.35 17.97
CA ALA A 308 6.99 -8.24 16.82
C ALA A 308 8.33 -8.23 16.07
N ARG A 309 8.92 -7.06 15.80
CA ARG A 309 10.23 -6.94 15.15
C ARG A 309 11.40 -7.46 16.01
N GLN A 310 11.26 -7.41 17.32
CA GLN A 310 12.25 -7.95 18.28
C GLN A 310 12.03 -9.44 18.57
N HIS A 311 10.92 -10.03 18.09
CA HIS A 311 10.57 -11.41 18.36
C HIS A 311 11.56 -12.36 17.65
N PRO A 312 12.02 -13.46 18.30
CA PRO A 312 12.94 -14.42 17.65
C PRO A 312 12.42 -15.00 16.33
N ALA A 313 11.11 -15.15 16.20
CA ALA A 313 10.48 -15.64 14.97
C ALA A 313 10.59 -14.67 13.77
N PHE A 314 10.79 -13.36 14.01
CA PHE A 314 10.79 -12.36 12.94
C PHE A 314 11.94 -12.56 11.96
N GLN A 315 13.14 -12.90 12.45
CA GLN A 315 14.29 -13.14 11.59
C GLN A 315 14.04 -14.33 10.64
N ALA A 316 13.49 -15.42 11.18
CA ALA A 316 13.17 -16.60 10.40
C ALA A 316 12.05 -16.32 9.37
N PHE A 317 11.02 -15.58 9.78
CA PHE A 317 9.95 -15.10 8.91
C PHE A 317 10.51 -14.26 7.76
N ALA A 318 11.21 -13.16 8.07
CA ALA A 318 11.78 -12.23 7.10
C ALA A 318 12.71 -12.93 6.09
N LYS A 319 13.46 -13.96 6.54
CA LYS A 319 14.26 -14.79 5.65
C LYS A 319 13.40 -15.63 4.71
N ARG A 320 12.39 -16.35 5.22
CA ARG A 320 11.53 -17.23 4.41
C ARG A 320 10.79 -16.48 3.31
N ILE A 321 10.33 -15.27 3.60
CA ILE A 321 9.59 -14.44 2.64
C ILE A 321 10.51 -13.58 1.75
N GLY A 322 11.84 -13.72 1.85
CA GLY A 322 12.79 -13.06 0.94
C GLY A 322 13.14 -11.60 1.27
N LEU A 323 12.71 -11.06 2.42
CA LEU A 323 13.06 -9.69 2.84
C LEU A 323 14.57 -9.54 3.10
N VAL A 324 15.20 -10.54 3.72
CA VAL A 324 16.64 -10.48 4.04
C VAL A 324 17.48 -10.40 2.76
N ASP A 325 17.11 -11.17 1.72
CA ASP A 325 17.79 -11.13 0.44
C ASP A 325 17.63 -9.77 -0.25
N TYR A 326 16.42 -9.20 -0.17
CA TYR A 326 16.16 -7.85 -0.64
C TYR A 326 17.02 -6.81 0.08
N TRP A 327 17.05 -6.83 1.42
CA TRP A 327 17.78 -5.85 2.23
C TRP A 327 19.29 -5.89 2.00
N LYS A 328 19.86 -7.09 1.82
CA LYS A 328 21.30 -7.26 1.55
C LYS A 328 21.71 -6.69 0.19
N GLN A 329 20.83 -6.74 -0.81
CA GLN A 329 21.10 -6.24 -2.16
C GLN A 329 20.79 -4.75 -2.34
N ASN A 330 19.85 -4.23 -1.55
CA ASN A 330 19.37 -2.87 -1.67
C ASN A 330 19.81 -2.05 -0.46
N ARG A 331 19.07 -2.15 0.65
CA ARG A 331 19.38 -1.47 1.91
C ARG A 331 18.55 -2.05 3.06
N TRP A 332 19.15 -2.10 4.25
CA TRP A 332 18.46 -2.50 5.48
C TRP A 332 17.40 -1.47 5.92
N PRO A 333 16.32 -1.92 6.58
CA PRO A 333 15.31 -1.04 7.19
C PRO A 333 15.93 -0.02 8.14
N ASP A 334 15.30 1.15 8.28
CA ASP A 334 15.80 2.22 9.14
C ASP A 334 15.90 1.80 10.63
N LEU A 335 15.07 0.83 11.04
CA LEU A 335 15.02 0.28 12.40
C LEU A 335 15.80 -1.02 12.58
N CYS A 336 16.48 -1.54 11.56
CA CYS A 336 17.17 -2.82 11.63
C CYS A 336 18.65 -2.70 11.22
N GLN A 337 19.51 -3.49 11.86
CA GLN A 337 20.94 -3.52 11.57
C GLN A 337 21.43 -4.97 11.40
N PRO A 338 22.24 -5.26 10.36
CA PRO A 338 22.86 -6.57 10.23
C PRO A 338 23.83 -6.84 11.38
N THR A 339 23.90 -8.08 11.84
CA THR A 339 24.81 -8.57 12.89
C THR A 339 25.63 -9.74 12.34
N PRO A 340 26.55 -9.49 11.40
CA PRO A 340 27.27 -10.53 10.66
C PRO A 340 28.06 -11.48 11.56
N GLU A 341 28.46 -11.04 12.76
CA GLU A 341 29.09 -11.86 13.80
C GLU A 341 28.20 -12.99 14.33
N ARG A 342 26.87 -12.88 14.16
CA ARG A 342 25.88 -13.92 14.51
C ARG A 342 25.45 -14.76 13.31
N GLY A 343 25.97 -14.46 12.11
CA GLY A 343 25.69 -15.18 10.86
C GLY A 343 25.41 -14.25 9.68
N PRO A 344 25.53 -14.74 8.43
CA PRO A 344 25.45 -13.93 7.21
C PRO A 344 24.08 -13.30 6.91
N ASP A 345 23.03 -13.80 7.59
CA ASP A 345 21.64 -13.34 7.47
C ASP A 345 21.09 -12.81 8.80
N ALA A 346 21.95 -12.62 9.80
CA ALA A 346 21.55 -12.18 11.13
C ALA A 346 21.38 -10.66 11.19
N PHE A 347 20.35 -10.23 11.92
CA PHE A 347 20.05 -8.82 12.14
C PHE A 347 19.28 -8.61 13.45
N THR A 348 19.30 -7.37 13.93
CA THR A 348 18.51 -6.93 15.08
C THR A 348 17.68 -5.73 14.69
N CYS A 349 16.44 -5.65 15.18
CA CYS A 349 15.56 -4.51 14.95
C CYS A 349 15.16 -3.83 16.26
N GLN A 350 14.81 -2.54 16.16
CA GLN A 350 14.31 -1.71 17.25
C GLN A 350 12.79 -1.69 17.35
#